data_AF-A0A2D5VCG4-F1
#
_entry.id   AF-A0A2D5VCG4-F1
#
_cell.length_a   1.000
_cell.length_b   1.000
_cell.length_c   1.000
_cell.angle_alpha   90.00
_cell.angle_beta   90.00
_cell.angle_gamma   90.00
#
_symmetry.space_group_name_H-M   'P 1'
#
loop_
_entity.id
_entity.type
_entity.pdbx_description
1 polymer ?
#
loop_
_entity_poly.entity_id
_entity_poly.type
_entity_poly.pdbx_seq_one_letter_code
_entity_poly.pdbx_strand_id
1 'polypeptide(L)'
;MLRSDKFAITRRLIGFSLNGWDRDPLRPNKRFLKDILTNEALRTVSPPTQDAFATRFWDVSDLIRREVYLMVIDSDNDALKKGGFTWISIDAI
;
A
#
# COMPACT_ATOMS: atom_id res chain seq x y z
N MET A 1 0.83 8.97 7.24
CA MET A 1 1.02 8.65 5.80
C MET A 1 2.51 8.55 5.51
N LEU A 2 2.93 7.53 4.75
CA LEU A 2 4.31 7.35 4.29
C LEU A 2 4.33 7.25 2.76
N ARG A 3 5.44 7.69 2.15
CA ARG A 3 5.62 7.73 0.69
C ARG A 3 7.04 7.31 0.34
N SER A 4 7.21 6.52 -0.72
CA SER A 4 8.52 6.22 -1.30
C SER A 4 9.03 7.38 -2.17
N ASP A 5 10.30 7.30 -2.55
CA ASP A 5 10.80 8.04 -3.71
C ASP A 5 10.06 7.62 -4.99
N LYS A 6 10.15 8.46 -6.01
CA LYS A 6 9.63 8.15 -7.34
C LYS A 6 10.54 7.17 -8.07
N PHE A 7 9.96 6.31 -8.88
CA PHE A 7 10.69 5.36 -9.71
C PHE A 7 9.94 5.07 -11.01
N ALA A 8 10.67 4.63 -12.04
CA ALA A 8 10.09 4.22 -13.30
C ALA A 8 9.76 2.72 -13.29
N ILE A 9 8.60 2.35 -13.83
CA ILE A 9 8.27 0.94 -14.07
C ILE A 9 9.10 0.41 -15.22
N THR A 10 9.99 -0.54 -14.94
CA THR A 10 10.85 -1.18 -15.95
C THR A 10 10.51 -2.64 -16.20
N ARG A 11 9.71 -3.25 -15.31
CA ARG A 11 9.32 -4.66 -15.35
C ARG A 11 7.82 -4.82 -15.20
N ARG A 12 7.32 -5.98 -15.63
CA ARG A 12 5.89 -6.33 -15.59
C ARG A 12 5.33 -6.52 -14.18
N LEU A 13 6.14 -6.95 -13.23
CA LEU A 13 5.68 -7.27 -11.87
C LEU A 13 6.38 -6.38 -10.87
N ILE A 14 5.60 -5.85 -9.92
CA ILE A 14 6.12 -5.37 -8.65
C ILE A 14 5.66 -6.36 -7.59
N GLY A 15 6.63 -6.98 -6.92
CA GLY A 15 6.39 -7.77 -5.71
C GLY A 15 6.52 -6.88 -4.49
N PHE A 16 5.79 -7.21 -3.42
CA PHE A 16 5.97 -6.55 -2.14
C PHE A 16 5.54 -7.47 -1.01
N SER A 17 6.26 -7.37 0.11
CA SER A 17 5.98 -8.13 1.34
C SER A 17 5.25 -7.23 2.33
N LEU A 18 4.05 -7.65 2.74
CA LEU A 18 3.19 -6.85 3.61
C LEU A 18 2.45 -7.68 4.66
N ASN A 19 2.07 -7.04 5.76
CA ASN A 19 1.22 -7.57 6.83
C ASN A 19 0.39 -6.42 7.43
N GLY A 20 -0.35 -6.69 8.49
CA GLY A 20 -1.09 -5.68 9.23
C GLY A 20 -2.58 -5.98 9.31
N TRP A 21 -3.27 -5.09 10.00
CA TRP A 21 -4.67 -5.21 10.34
C TRP A 21 -5.44 -3.99 9.91
N ASP A 22 -6.65 -4.22 9.39
CA ASP A 22 -7.67 -3.20 9.21
C ASP A 22 -8.75 -3.42 10.25
N ARG A 23 -9.26 -2.32 10.77
CA ARG A 23 -10.28 -2.35 11.82
C ARG A 23 -11.54 -1.59 11.47
N ASP A 24 -11.39 -0.39 10.92
CA ASP A 24 -12.53 0.44 10.54
C ASP A 24 -12.78 0.32 9.04
N PRO A 25 -13.87 -0.33 8.60
CA PRO A 25 -14.20 -0.41 7.18
C PRO A 25 -14.50 0.97 6.55
N LEU A 26 -14.84 1.99 7.36
CA LEU A 26 -15.01 3.36 6.90
C LEU A 26 -13.67 4.11 6.75
N ARG A 27 -12.61 3.62 7.40
CA ARG A 27 -11.27 4.21 7.39
C ARG A 27 -10.20 3.11 7.26
N PRO A 28 -10.17 2.40 6.13
CA PRO A 28 -9.24 1.29 5.95
C PRO A 28 -7.81 1.79 5.78
N ASN A 29 -6.84 1.00 6.25
CA ASN A 29 -5.45 1.17 5.87
C ASN A 29 -5.31 0.72 4.42
N LYS A 30 -4.57 1.51 3.65
CA LYS A 30 -4.41 1.24 2.23
C LYS A 30 -2.99 1.49 1.78
N ARG A 31 -2.55 0.67 0.82
CA ARG A 31 -1.34 0.91 0.04
C ARG A 31 -1.75 1.21 -1.38
N PHE A 32 -1.04 2.13 -2.01
CA PHE A 32 -1.29 2.55 -3.38
C PHE A 32 0.01 2.58 -4.17
N LEU A 33 -0.07 2.17 -5.43
CA LEU A 33 0.84 2.62 -6.47
C LEU A 33 0.19 3.82 -7.15
N LYS A 34 0.85 4.97 -7.13
CA LYS A 34 0.29 6.21 -7.69
C LYS A 34 1.14 6.77 -8.81
N ASP A 35 0.47 7.35 -9.78
CA ASP A 35 1.11 8.14 -10.83
C ASP A 35 1.73 9.41 -10.25
N ILE A 36 2.93 9.78 -10.73
CA ILE A 36 3.63 10.97 -10.21
C ILE A 36 3.00 12.30 -10.65
N LEU A 37 2.38 12.35 -11.84
CA LEU A 37 1.84 13.56 -12.45
C LEU A 37 0.39 13.81 -12.05
N THR A 38 -0.47 12.79 -12.15
CA THR A 38 -1.91 12.90 -11.91
C THR A 38 -2.30 12.58 -10.47
N ASN A 39 -1.39 11.98 -9.69
CA ASN A 39 -1.65 11.49 -8.34
C ASN A 39 -2.73 10.39 -8.26
N GLU A 40 -3.12 9.84 -9.41
CA GLU A 40 -4.13 8.79 -9.55
C GLU A 40 -3.63 7.47 -8.93
N ALA A 41 -4.51 6.76 -8.24
CA ALA A 41 -4.22 5.41 -7.74
C ALA A 41 -4.31 4.39 -8.89
N LEU A 42 -3.16 3.89 -9.32
CA LEU A 42 -3.04 2.92 -10.40
C LEU A 42 -3.26 1.49 -9.90
N ARG A 43 -2.82 1.19 -8.68
CA ARG A 43 -3.06 -0.08 -7.97
C ARG A 43 -3.33 0.21 -6.50
N THR A 44 -4.09 -0.66 -5.85
CA THR A 44 -4.33 -0.60 -4.40
C THR A 44 -4.41 -1.98 -3.79
N VAL A 45 -4.10 -2.08 -2.50
CA VAL A 45 -4.24 -3.30 -1.71
C VAL A 45 -4.50 -2.96 -0.25
N SER A 46 -5.42 -3.69 0.36
CA SER A 46 -5.68 -3.67 1.80
C SER A 46 -4.68 -4.57 2.54
N PRO A 47 -4.42 -4.35 3.84
CA PRO A 47 -3.68 -5.31 4.65
C PRO A 47 -4.34 -6.70 4.63
N PRO A 48 -3.56 -7.77 4.85
CA PRO A 48 -4.04 -9.13 4.77
C PRO A 48 -4.74 -9.58 6.06
N THR A 49 -4.93 -8.67 7.03
CA THR A 49 -5.53 -8.93 8.35
C THR A 49 -4.81 -10.05 9.11
N GLN A 50 -3.48 -9.98 9.15
CA GLN A 50 -2.62 -10.94 9.84
C GLN A 50 -1.27 -10.31 10.18
N ASP A 51 -0.60 -10.86 11.21
CA ASP A 51 0.74 -10.44 11.62
C ASP A 51 1.84 -11.00 10.70
N ALA A 52 1.61 -12.19 10.14
CA ALA A 52 2.57 -12.83 9.24
C ALA A 52 2.67 -12.06 7.92
N PHE A 53 3.89 -11.87 7.43
CA PHE A 53 4.12 -11.28 6.11
C PHE A 53 3.54 -12.17 5.01
N ALA A 54 2.87 -11.52 4.07
CA ALA A 54 2.32 -12.11 2.88
C ALA A 54 2.88 -11.37 1.67
N THR A 55 3.51 -12.11 0.76
CA THR A 55 3.93 -11.57 -0.52
C THR A 55 2.71 -11.38 -1.42
N ARG A 56 2.68 -10.22 -2.07
CA ARG A 56 1.68 -9.87 -3.08
C ARG A 56 2.39 -9.32 -4.30
N PHE A 57 1.71 -9.41 -5.43
CA PHE A 57 2.22 -8.96 -6.70
C PHE A 57 1.18 -8.10 -7.40
N TRP A 58 1.64 -7.02 -8.03
CA TRP A 58 0.85 -6.29 -9.01
C TRP A 58 1.39 -6.55 -10.41
N ASP A 59 0.50 -6.94 -11.32
CA ASP A 59 0.79 -6.83 -12.75
C ASP A 59 0.67 -5.34 -13.15
N VAL A 60 1.78 -4.82 -13.65
CA VAL A 60 1.98 -3.43 -14.08
C VAL A 60 2.55 -3.36 -15.50
N SER A 61 2.32 -4.40 -16.30
CA SER A 61 2.72 -4.43 -17.72
C SER A 61 2.17 -3.25 -18.53
N ASP A 62 0.96 -2.80 -18.22
CA ASP A 62 0.29 -1.61 -18.77
C ASP A 62 0.94 -0.28 -18.35
N LEU A 63 1.82 -0.29 -17.35
CA LEU A 63 2.44 0.91 -16.78
C LEU A 63 3.93 1.03 -17.10
N ILE A 64 4.47 0.19 -17.97
CA ILE A 64 5.90 0.22 -18.34
C ILE A 64 6.29 1.63 -18.83
N ARG A 65 7.44 2.14 -18.34
CA ARG A 65 7.99 3.49 -18.51
C ARG A 65 7.26 4.62 -17.77
N ARG A 66 6.17 4.33 -17.07
CA ARG A 66 5.49 5.33 -16.23
C ARG A 66 6.30 5.61 -14.97
N GLU A 67 6.41 6.88 -14.59
CA GLU A 67 6.96 7.28 -13.28
C GLU A 67 5.87 7.21 -12.22
N VAL A 68 6.14 6.48 -11.15
CA VAL A 68 5.19 6.19 -10.08
C VAL A 68 5.86 6.32 -8.72
N TYR A 69 5.06 6.24 -7.66
CA TYR A 69 5.56 6.12 -6.31
C TYR A 69 4.58 5.29 -5.46
N LEU A 70 5.07 4.74 -4.35
CA LEU A 70 4.26 4.00 -3.39
C LEU A 70 3.80 4.91 -2.25
N MET A 71 2.54 4.75 -1.86
CA MET A 71 1.93 5.47 -0.75
C MET A 71 1.30 4.48 0.22
N VAL A 72 1.56 4.67 1.51
CA VAL A 72 0.95 3.91 2.60
C VAL A 72 0.15 4.85 3.47
N ILE A 73 -1.12 4.55 3.64
CA ILE A 73 -2.04 5.25 4.53
C ILE A 73 -2.38 4.30 5.65
N ASP A 74 -1.83 4.60 6.83
CA ASP A 74 -2.38 4.16 8.10
C ASP A 74 -3.48 5.14 8.46
N SER A 75 -4.72 4.65 8.48
CA SER A 75 -5.92 5.40 8.74
C SER A 75 -6.40 5.24 10.19
N ASP A 76 -5.56 4.70 11.08
CA ASP A 76 -5.90 4.63 12.50
C ASP A 76 -6.19 6.03 13.05
N ASN A 77 -7.27 6.12 13.80
CA ASN A 77 -7.64 7.33 14.50
C ASN A 77 -7.58 7.04 15.99
N ASP A 78 -6.50 7.49 16.62
CA ASP A 78 -6.26 7.40 18.05
C ASP A 78 -7.42 7.93 18.91
N ALA A 79 -8.27 8.83 18.37
CA ALA A 79 -9.45 9.35 19.07
C ALA A 79 -10.61 8.33 19.17
N LEU A 80 -10.57 7.22 18.42
CA LEU A 80 -11.61 6.19 18.38
C LEU A 80 -11.22 4.91 19.15
N LYS A 81 -10.26 4.99 20.09
CA LYS A 81 -9.76 3.89 20.96
C LYS A 81 -10.86 3.15 21.74
N LYS A 82 -11.68 2.37 21.05
CA LYS A 82 -12.31 1.15 21.56
C LYS A 82 -11.21 0.07 21.44
N GLY A 83 -11.01 -0.88 22.35
CA GLY A 83 -9.86 -1.81 22.27
C GLY A 83 -9.66 -2.53 20.91
N GLY A 84 -8.40 -2.80 20.51
CA GLY A 84 -7.99 -3.49 19.27
C GLY A 84 -6.67 -2.94 18.68
N PHE A 85 -6.03 -3.66 17.76
CA PHE A 85 -4.81 -3.23 17.04
C PHE A 85 -5.11 -2.98 15.56
N THR A 86 -4.62 -1.88 15.02
CA THR A 86 -4.58 -1.57 13.58
C THR A 86 -3.20 -1.03 13.28
N TRP A 87 -2.58 -1.53 12.23
CA TRP A 87 -1.23 -1.15 11.84
C TRP A 87 -0.94 -1.72 10.45
N ILE A 88 0.11 -1.18 9.84
CA ILE A 88 0.48 -1.51 8.48
C ILE A 88 2.02 -1.53 8.36
N SER A 89 2.58 -2.56 7.71
CA SER A 89 4.03 -2.58 7.43
C SER A 89 4.34 -3.02 6.00
N ILE A 90 5.51 -2.59 5.51
CA ILE A 90 6.11 -3.02 4.25
C ILE A 90 7.57 -3.32 4.56
N ASP A 91 8.03 -4.50 4.17
CA ASP A 91 9.41 -4.95 4.42
C ASP A 91 10.30 -4.76 3.19
N ALA A 92 9.82 -5.16 2.02
CA ALA A 92 10.56 -5.06 0.76
C ALA A 92 9.63 -4.87 -0.43
N ILE A 93 10.16 -4.22 -1.47
CA ILE A 93 9.57 -3.96 -2.80
C ILE A 93 10.63 -4.25 -3.86
#